data_AF-A0A2I1UGG4-F1
#
_entry.id   AF-A0A2I1UGG4-F1
#
_cell.length_a   1.000
_cell.length_b   1.000
_cell.length_c   1.000
_cell.angle_alpha   90.00
_cell.angle_beta   90.00
_cell.angle_gamma   90.00
#
_symmetry.space_group_name_H-M   'P 1'
#
loop_
_entity.id
_entity.type
_entity.pdbx_description
1 polymer ?
#
loop_
_entity_poly.entity_id
_entity_poly.type
_entity_poly.pdbx_seq_one_letter_code
_entity_poly.pdbx_strand_id
1 'polypeptide(L)'
;MIDEITVSLKDLKVLGKQGGATARLEDGTDLILKPDYAVKQAKGYVDGLLRDVEFHLPYKKVYDQIRTIKRDAQVIARKVKTPSGMELRLTGRGYNRQTK
;
A
#
# COMPACT_ATOMS: atom_id res chain seq x y z
N MET A 1 22.12 -1.75 -2.31
CA MET A 1 21.44 -2.85 -3.02
C MET A 1 20.00 -2.87 -2.55
N ILE A 2 19.03 -2.54 -3.40
CA ILE A 2 17.63 -2.80 -3.10
C ILE A 2 17.43 -4.29 -3.39
N ASP A 3 17.16 -5.07 -2.36
CA ASP A 3 16.87 -6.50 -2.46
C ASP A 3 15.70 -6.71 -3.45
N GLU A 4 15.77 -7.73 -4.30
CA GLU A 4 14.79 -7.98 -5.37
C GLU A 4 13.37 -8.17 -4.81
N ILE A 5 13.27 -8.56 -3.55
CA ILE A 5 12.01 -8.75 -2.83
C ILE A 5 11.52 -7.50 -2.08
N THR A 6 12.32 -6.44 -1.93
CA THR A 6 11.86 -5.22 -1.23
C THR A 6 10.92 -4.44 -2.14
N VAL A 7 9.71 -4.16 -1.67
CA VAL A 7 8.69 -3.40 -2.41
C VAL A 7 9.24 -2.03 -2.78
N SER A 8 8.83 -1.50 -3.93
CA SER A 8 9.19 -0.17 -4.40
C SER A 8 7.93 0.66 -4.60
N LEU A 9 8.09 1.98 -4.72
CA LEU A 9 6.99 2.87 -5.11
C LEU A 9 6.42 2.50 -6.49
N LYS A 10 7.25 1.95 -7.39
CA LYS A 10 6.81 1.47 -8.70
C LYS A 10 5.88 0.28 -8.57
N ASP A 11 6.15 -0.65 -7.65
CA ASP A 11 5.25 -1.78 -7.39
C ASP A 11 3.89 -1.30 -6.88
N LEU A 12 3.85 -0.30 -5.99
CA LEU A 12 2.57 0.29 -5.55
C LEU A 12 1.75 0.85 -6.71
N LYS A 13 2.41 1.55 -7.65
CA LYS A 13 1.75 2.06 -8.85
C LYS A 13 1.24 0.94 -9.75
N VAL A 14 2.04 -0.12 -9.96
CA VAL A 14 1.63 -1.28 -10.76
C VAL A 14 0.42 -1.97 -10.13
N LEU A 15 0.46 -2.21 -8.82
CA LEU A 15 -0.65 -2.79 -8.07
C LEU A 15 -1.90 -1.91 -8.16
N GLY A 16 -1.75 -0.60 -7.99
CA GLY A 16 -2.85 0.36 -8.12
C GLY A 16 -3.44 0.42 -9.54
N LYS A 17 -2.62 0.24 -10.58
CA LYS A 17 -3.07 0.12 -11.98
C LYS A 17 -3.82 -1.19 -12.25
N GLN A 18 -3.37 -2.29 -11.65
CA GLN A 18 -4.03 -3.58 -11.78
C GLN A 18 -5.36 -3.64 -11.02
N GLY A 19 -5.52 -2.81 -9.98
CA GLY A 19 -6.70 -2.79 -9.14
C GLY A 19 -6.76 -3.95 -8.15
N GLY A 20 -7.71 -3.89 -7.21
CA GLY A 20 -7.96 -4.94 -6.22
C GLY A 20 -6.95 -5.03 -5.07
N ALA A 21 -5.93 -4.16 -5.05
CA ALA A 21 -4.91 -4.14 -4.01
C ALA A 21 -5.24 -3.13 -2.89
N THR A 22 -5.03 -3.55 -1.64
CA THR A 22 -5.16 -2.70 -0.45
C THR A 22 -3.90 -2.74 0.39
N ALA A 23 -3.59 -1.63 1.06
CA ALA A 23 -2.49 -1.56 2.02
C ALA A 23 -3.06 -1.28 3.41
N ARG A 24 -2.59 -2.04 4.40
CA ARG A 24 -2.85 -1.76 5.81
C ARG A 24 -1.63 -1.06 6.39
N LEU A 25 -1.84 0.08 7.01
CA LEU A 25 -0.83 0.83 7.74
C LEU A 25 -0.55 0.22 9.12
N GLU A 26 0.53 0.66 9.77
CA GLU A 26 0.91 0.24 11.12
C GLU A 26 -0.14 0.60 12.18
N ASP A 27 -0.83 1.73 12.01
CA ASP A 27 -1.94 2.19 12.86
C ASP A 27 -3.25 1.41 12.64
N GLY A 28 -3.27 0.47 11.70
CA GLY A 28 -4.45 -0.31 11.34
C GLY A 28 -5.34 0.32 10.26
N THR A 29 -5.05 1.54 9.80
CA THR A 29 -5.76 2.18 8.69
C THR A 29 -5.62 1.34 7.41
N ASP A 30 -6.75 1.06 6.75
CA ASP A 30 -6.76 0.44 5.43
C ASP A 30 -6.81 1.51 4.33
N LEU A 31 -6.01 1.29 3.28
CA LEU A 31 -5.89 2.15 2.12
C LEU A 31 -6.18 1.34 0.85
N ILE A 32 -6.85 1.96 -0.11
CA ILE A 32 -7.04 1.42 -1.46
C ILE A 32 -5.90 1.91 -2.35
N LEU A 33 -5.20 1.01 -3.02
CA LEU A 33 -4.13 1.39 -3.95
C LEU A 33 -4.74 1.81 -5.31
N LYS A 34 -4.40 3.01 -5.78
CA LYS A 34 -4.79 3.56 -7.10
C LYS A 34 -3.52 3.79 -7.95
N PRO A 35 -3.62 4.07 -9.26
CA PRO A 35 -2.45 4.13 -10.13
C PRO A 35 -1.28 5.01 -9.65
N ASP A 36 -1.57 6.15 -9.00
CA ASP A 36 -0.54 7.12 -8.58
C ASP A 36 -0.59 7.52 -7.11
N TYR A 37 -1.61 7.10 -6.36
CA TYR A 37 -1.82 7.43 -4.96
C TYR A 37 -2.57 6.33 -4.22
N ALA A 38 -2.59 6.40 -2.89
CA ALA A 38 -3.46 5.60 -2.05
C ALA A 38 -4.70 6.41 -1.65
N VAL A 39 -5.84 5.77 -1.49
CA VAL A 39 -7.06 6.40 -0.98
C VAL A 39 -7.35 5.92 0.42
N LYS A 40 -7.55 6.85 1.35
CA LYS A 40 -8.20 6.59 2.64
C LYS A 40 -9.64 7.07 2.56
N GLN A 41 -10.59 6.19 2.85
CA GLN A 41 -12.00 6.55 3.02
C GLN A 41 -12.27 6.79 4.51
N ALA A 42 -12.92 7.89 4.84
CA ALA A 42 -13.33 8.19 6.20
C ALA A 42 -14.62 9.03 6.21
N LYS A 43 -15.29 9.09 7.37
CA LYS A 43 -16.37 10.05 7.59
C LYS A 43 -15.78 11.42 7.93
N GLY A 44 -16.25 12.46 7.25
CA GLY A 44 -15.84 13.85 7.49
C GLY A 44 -17.01 14.80 7.30
N TYR A 45 -16.90 16.01 7.84
CA TYR A 45 -17.90 17.05 7.64
C TYR A 45 -17.57 17.84 6.37
N VAL A 46 -18.54 17.93 5.46
CA VAL A 46 -18.51 18.77 4.26
C VAL A 46 -19.77 19.61 4.26
N ASP A 47 -19.62 20.93 4.27
CA ASP A 47 -20.72 21.89 4.38
C ASP A 47 -21.63 21.63 5.60
N GLY A 48 -21.03 21.25 6.74
CA GLY A 48 -21.74 20.93 7.98
C GLY A 48 -22.44 19.57 8.01
N LEU A 49 -22.36 18.78 6.93
CA LEU A 49 -22.99 17.45 6.84
C LEU A 49 -21.94 16.34 6.92
N LEU A 50 -22.23 15.29 7.69
CA LEU A 50 -21.39 14.10 7.75
C LEU A 50 -21.47 13.33 6.43
N ARG A 51 -20.34 13.20 5.73
CA ARG A 51 -20.22 12.54 4.42
C ARG A 51 -19.03 11.60 4.39
N ASP A 52 -19.06 10.65 3.46
CA ASP A 52 -17.88 9.88 3.10
C ASP A 52 -16.93 10.77 2.28
N VAL A 53 -15.68 10.85 2.72
CA VAL A 53 -14.64 11.64 2.08
C VAL A 53 -13.44 10.76 1.73
N GLU A 54 -12.82 11.06 0.59
CA GLU A 54 -11.66 10.36 0.09
C GLU A 54 -10.39 11.23 0.20
N PHE A 55 -9.44 10.78 1.01
CA PHE A 55 -8.14 11.42 1.10
C PHE A 55 -7.17 10.77 0.14
N HIS A 56 -6.66 11.58 -0.80
CA HIS A 56 -5.65 11.18 -1.77
C HIS A 56 -4.27 11.30 -1.14
N LEU A 57 -3.65 10.17 -0.84
CA LEU A 57 -2.37 10.09 -0.13
C LEU A 57 -1.26 9.68 -1.11
N PRO A 58 -0.26 10.55 -1.35
CA PRO A 58 0.89 10.19 -2.18
C PRO A 58 1.62 9.00 -1.60
N TYR A 59 2.02 8.04 -2.44
CA TYR A 59 2.71 6.84 -1.98
C TYR A 59 3.95 7.13 -1.15
N LYS A 60 4.73 8.15 -1.52
CA LYS A 60 5.91 8.59 -0.76
C LYS A 60 5.61 8.94 0.70
N LYS A 61 4.39 9.39 1.02
CA LYS A 61 4.00 9.78 2.39
C LYS A 61 3.54 8.60 3.24
N VAL A 62 3.02 7.55 2.62
CA VAL A 62 2.44 6.39 3.33
C VAL A 62 3.33 5.16 3.30
N TYR A 63 4.27 5.08 2.35
CA TYR A 63 5.10 3.89 2.11
C TYR A 63 5.76 3.36 3.39
N ASP A 64 6.41 4.24 4.15
CA ASP A 64 7.11 3.88 5.37
C ASP A 64 6.18 3.48 6.52
N GLN A 65 4.87 3.68 6.38
CA GLN A 65 3.87 3.27 7.38
C GLN A 65 3.12 2.00 6.96
N ILE A 66 3.33 1.49 5.73
CA ILE A 66 2.66 0.27 5.28
C ILE A 66 3.18 -0.92 6.09
N ARG A 67 2.24 -1.67 6.67
CA ARG A 67 2.49 -2.92 7.40
C ARG A 67 2.30 -4.12 6.48
N THR A 68 1.22 -4.15 5.71
CA THR A 68 0.94 -5.26 4.76
C THR A 68 0.27 -4.73 3.51
N ILE A 69 0.48 -5.43 2.39
CA ILE A 69 -0.30 -5.25 1.16
C ILE A 69 -1.05 -6.55 0.90
N LYS A 70 -2.34 -6.44 0.58
CA LYS A 70 -3.20 -7.54 0.16
C LYS A 70 -3.70 -7.31 -1.26
N ARG A 71 -4.01 -8.41 -1.94
CA ARG A 71 -4.77 -8.44 -3.19
C ARG A 71 -5.63 -9.69 -3.17
N ASP A 72 -6.93 -9.55 -3.46
CA ASP A 72 -7.87 -10.68 -3.51
C ASP A 72 -7.76 -11.61 -2.28
N ALA A 73 -7.75 -11.00 -1.09
CA ALA A 73 -7.54 -11.63 0.23
C ALA A 73 -6.14 -12.23 0.52
N GLN A 74 -5.27 -12.36 -0.48
CA GLN A 74 -3.90 -12.84 -0.32
C GLN A 74 -2.98 -11.71 0.16
N VAL A 75 -2.21 -11.94 1.24
CA VAL A 75 -1.10 -11.04 1.61
C VAL A 75 0.03 -11.24 0.61
N ILE A 76 0.35 -10.18 -0.12
CA ILE A 76 1.39 -10.18 -1.17
C ILE A 76 2.70 -9.55 -0.69
N ALA A 77 2.63 -8.65 0.29
CA ALA A 77 3.79 -8.03 0.92
C ALA A 77 3.55 -7.80 2.42
N ARG A 78 4.61 -7.86 3.22
CA ARG A 78 4.58 -7.56 4.65
C ARG A 78 5.86 -6.87 5.10
N LYS A 79 5.73 -5.98 6.07
CA LYS A 79 6.87 -5.34 6.72
C LYS A 79 7.55 -6.35 7.66
N VAL A 80 8.86 -6.43 7.56
CA VAL A 80 9.70 -7.35 8.34
C VAL A 80 10.91 -6.61 8.88
N LYS A 81 11.41 -7.10 10.02
CA LYS A 81 12.68 -6.62 10.59
C LYS A 81 13.84 -7.29 9.85
N THR A 82 14.77 -6.49 9.36
CA THR A 82 16.02 -6.89 8.72
C THR A 82 17.19 -6.29 9.52
N PRO A 83 18.44 -6.71 9.25
CA PRO A 83 19.61 -6.06 9.84
C PRO A 83 19.71 -4.56 9.53
N SER A 84 19.19 -4.14 8.37
CA SER A 84 19.16 -2.75 7.88
C SER A 84 17.99 -1.92 8.43
N GLY A 85 17.01 -2.52 9.12
CA GLY A 85 15.85 -1.83 9.67
C GLY A 85 14.53 -2.53 9.36
N MET A 86 13.45 -1.77 9.24
CA MET A 86 12.15 -2.31 8.86
C MET A 86 11.97 -2.17 7.35
N GLU A 87 11.71 -3.28 6.65
CA GLU A 87 11.55 -3.29 5.20
C GLU A 87 10.22 -3.93 4.81
N LEU A 88 9.52 -3.32 3.86
CA LEU A 88 8.34 -3.91 3.23
C LEU A 88 8.78 -4.89 2.16
N ARG A 89 8.62 -6.20 2.40
CA ARG A 89 9.08 -7.25 1.50
C ARG A 89 7.92 -8.02 0.87
N LEU A 90 8.07 -8.35 -0.40
CA LEU A 90 7.22 -9.26 -1.15
C LEU A 90 7.27 -10.66 -0.52
N THR A 91 6.15 -11.36 -0.58
CA THR A 91 6.02 -12.73 -0.08
C THR A 91 6.26 -13.79 -1.15
N GLY A 92 6.42 -13.39 -2.42
CA GLY A 92 6.47 -14.28 -3.58
C GLY A 92 5.11 -14.91 -3.95
N ARG A 93 4.02 -14.49 -3.31
CA ARG A 93 2.65 -14.99 -3.58
C ARG A 93 1.75 -13.85 -4.03
N GLY A 94 0.91 -14.08 -5.03
CA GLY A 94 -0.10 -13.14 -5.52
C GLY A 94 0.43 -11.88 -6.21
N TYR A 95 1.75 -11.67 -6.21
CA TYR A 95 2.43 -10.64 -6.99
C TYR A 95 3.88 -11.06 -7.23
N ASN A 96 4.23 -11.23 -8.49
CA ASN A 96 5.61 -11.37 -8.93
C ASN A 96 5.99 -10.10 -9.68
N ARG A 97 7.06 -9.46 -9.23
CA ARG A 97 7.59 -8.28 -9.93
C ARG A 97 7.96 -8.72 -11.34
N GLN A 98 7.35 -8.09 -12.34
CA GLN A 98 7.76 -8.28 -13.73
C GLN A 98 9.10 -7.57 -13.92
N THR A 99 10.20 -8.32 -13.85
CA THR A 99 11.49 -7.94 -14.38
C THR A 99 11.37 -7.98 -15.90
N LYS A 100 11.33 -6.81 -16.52
CA LYS A 100 11.43 -6.67 -17.97
C LYS A 100 12.79 -6.09 -18.29
#